data_AF-A0A7K4GUS5-F1
#
_entry.id   AF-A0A7K4GUS5-F1
#
_cell.length_a   1.000
_cell.length_b   1.000
_cell.length_c   1.000
_cell.angle_alpha   90.00
_cell.angle_beta   90.00
_cell.angle_gamma   90.00
#
_symmetry.space_group_name_H-M   'P 1'
#
loop_
_entity.id
_entity.type
_entity.pdbx_description
1 polymer ?
#
loop_
_entity_poly.entity_id
_entity_poly.type
_entity_poly.pdbx_seq_one_letter_code
_entity_poly.pdbx_strand_id
1 'polypeptide(L)'
;MPQKGKLHFKFKTYKSDAAPFFFFIDIFPPKPDGFDKPRSSYLANRICENPIMPLPMRVDRVFNGENSIILRPNDPIVFPINESISAIVNPIPFLQLGFEKLLFYTEIRSFEKFSLSLKKIGVQRWWEATRYLYGNLAQIEEDFSAFLNAYLYTIVKAKINEEDIIGAAVDYCDIVNKICKERLLRNTILVRINNNQENVKLFKEKTTKYRNRLKTVRKTEYHPELVDIEVFNLSENGFSHEGIFKDTIGKNFKSNVLKYIPLLFYDDLQECILQNLKLIETNELEVQSPSYLLDKNVILIQKSEDLSEKELNKYSWLSNLSEINIGTTYNFLTESINLFYKRKETGKN
;
A
#
# COMPACT_ATOMS: atom_id res chain seq x y z
N MET A 1 -43.69 -12.78 16.79
CA MET A 1 -42.48 -13.44 16.26
C MET A 1 -41.51 -12.37 15.80
N PRO A 2 -40.34 -12.18 16.43
CA PRO A 2 -39.36 -11.21 15.97
C PRO A 2 -38.75 -11.69 14.65
N GLN A 3 -38.77 -10.82 13.62
CA GLN A 3 -38.08 -11.05 12.36
C GLN A 3 -36.59 -11.28 12.66
N LYS A 4 -36.07 -12.48 12.37
CA LYS A 4 -34.64 -12.75 12.38
C LYS A 4 -33.97 -11.74 11.44
N GLY A 5 -33.25 -10.78 12.01
CA GLY A 5 -32.50 -9.78 11.25
C GLY A 5 -31.59 -10.47 10.24
N LYS A 6 -31.63 -10.03 8.98
CA LYS A 6 -30.70 -10.50 7.95
C LYS A 6 -29.29 -10.26 8.48
N LEU A 7 -28.50 -11.34 8.66
CA LEU A 7 -27.08 -11.20 8.92
C LEU A 7 -26.44 -10.46 7.75
N HIS A 8 -26.04 -9.21 7.98
CA HIS A 8 -25.20 -8.47 7.05
C HIS A 8 -23.76 -8.95 7.21
N PHE A 9 -23.31 -9.82 6.32
CA PHE A 9 -21.91 -10.24 6.25
C PHE A 9 -21.04 -9.08 5.75
N LYS A 10 -20.31 -8.44 6.66
CA LYS A 10 -19.38 -7.34 6.40
C LYS A 10 -18.13 -7.48 7.26
N PHE A 11 -17.01 -6.92 6.81
CA PHE A 11 -15.88 -6.69 7.70
C PHE A 11 -16.22 -5.59 8.69
N LYS A 12 -15.64 -5.65 9.89
CA LYS A 12 -15.82 -4.61 10.90
C LYS A 12 -15.01 -3.38 10.49
N THR A 13 -15.67 -2.23 10.41
CA THR A 13 -15.05 -0.94 10.10
C THR A 13 -15.49 0.11 11.11
N TYR A 14 -14.74 1.21 11.21
CA TYR A 14 -15.04 2.31 12.11
C TYR A 14 -15.19 3.60 11.30
N LYS A 15 -16.27 4.36 11.56
CA LYS A 15 -16.55 5.61 10.84
C LYS A 15 -15.47 6.68 11.05
N SER A 16 -14.86 6.70 12.22
CA SER A 16 -13.78 7.63 12.56
C SER A 16 -12.44 7.25 11.95
N ASP A 17 -12.29 6.03 11.43
CA ASP A 17 -11.03 5.57 10.86
C ASP A 17 -10.94 5.98 9.39
N ALA A 18 -9.92 6.76 9.05
CA ALA A 18 -9.59 7.21 7.71
C ALA A 18 -9.09 6.07 6.81
N ALA A 19 -8.62 4.97 7.40
CA ALA A 19 -8.12 3.80 6.69
C ALA A 19 -7.10 4.13 5.58
N PRO A 20 -6.01 4.88 5.88
CA PRO A 20 -4.98 5.14 4.89
C PRO A 20 -4.27 3.85 4.49
N PHE A 21 -3.78 3.80 3.25
CA PHE A 21 -2.96 2.72 2.71
C PHE A 21 -2.03 3.24 1.61
N PHE A 22 -0.92 2.55 1.39
CA PHE A 22 -0.01 2.77 0.28
C PHE A 22 0.29 1.44 -0.41
N PHE A 23 1.14 1.48 -1.43
CA PHE A 23 1.70 0.27 -2.02
C PHE A 23 3.21 0.32 -1.96
N PHE A 24 3.85 -0.78 -1.58
CA PHE A 24 5.30 -0.94 -1.66
C PHE A 24 5.67 -1.95 -2.75
N ILE A 25 6.94 -1.99 -3.13
CA ILE A 25 7.46 -2.97 -4.09
C ILE A 25 8.12 -4.07 -3.29
N ASP A 26 7.52 -5.26 -3.31
CA ASP A 26 8.12 -6.45 -2.73
C ASP A 26 9.19 -7.02 -3.67
N ILE A 27 10.15 -7.75 -3.11
CA ILE A 27 11.22 -8.41 -3.87
C ILE A 27 10.98 -9.91 -4.06
N PHE A 28 9.93 -10.46 -3.43
CA PHE A 28 9.52 -11.84 -3.62
C PHE A 28 8.07 -11.95 -4.10
N PRO A 29 7.75 -12.96 -4.93
CA PRO A 29 6.37 -13.24 -5.27
C PRO A 29 5.60 -13.71 -4.03
N PRO A 30 4.31 -13.39 -3.90
CA PRO A 30 3.48 -13.96 -2.86
C PRO A 30 3.40 -15.48 -3.01
N LYS A 31 3.67 -16.22 -1.93
CA LYS A 31 3.58 -17.69 -1.90
C LYS A 31 2.10 -18.13 -1.98
N PRO A 32 1.64 -18.75 -3.08
CA PRO A 32 0.25 -19.17 -3.27
C PRO A 32 -0.17 -20.30 -2.30
N ASP A 33 0.82 -21.07 -1.83
CA ASP A 33 0.62 -22.21 -0.93
C ASP A 33 0.19 -21.80 0.48
N GLY A 34 0.22 -20.50 0.79
CA GLY A 34 -0.31 -19.96 2.04
C GLY A 34 -1.85 -19.92 2.11
N PHE A 35 -2.55 -20.35 1.05
CA PHE A 35 -4.01 -20.36 0.99
C PHE A 35 -4.58 -21.78 0.99
N ASP A 36 -5.47 -22.08 1.94
CA ASP A 36 -6.05 -23.42 2.12
C ASP A 36 -7.05 -23.81 1.01
N LYS A 37 -7.69 -22.82 0.38
CA LYS A 37 -8.74 -23.06 -0.61
C LYS A 37 -8.14 -23.06 -2.02
N PRO A 38 -8.40 -24.09 -2.87
CA PRO A 38 -7.85 -24.15 -4.24
C PRO A 38 -8.16 -22.92 -5.10
N ARG A 39 -9.36 -22.34 -4.91
CA ARG A 39 -9.76 -21.09 -5.58
C ARG A 39 -8.86 -19.92 -5.15
N SER A 40 -8.55 -19.82 -3.86
CA SER A 40 -7.69 -18.76 -3.33
C SER A 40 -6.27 -18.88 -3.86
N SER A 41 -5.69 -20.09 -3.81
CA SER A 41 -4.34 -20.35 -4.35
C SER A 41 -4.28 -20.09 -5.85
N TYR A 42 -5.33 -20.46 -6.60
CA TYR A 42 -5.43 -20.13 -8.03
C TYR A 42 -5.43 -18.62 -8.27
N LEU A 43 -6.24 -17.85 -7.52
CA LEU A 43 -6.29 -16.40 -7.68
C LEU A 43 -4.97 -15.72 -7.26
N ALA A 44 -4.33 -16.18 -6.18
CA ALA A 44 -3.02 -15.67 -5.77
C ALA A 44 -1.95 -15.91 -6.84
N ASN A 45 -1.97 -17.07 -7.50
CA ASN A 45 -1.10 -17.37 -8.64
C ASN A 45 -1.31 -16.43 -9.85
N ARG A 46 -2.51 -15.88 -10.06
CA ARG A 46 -2.77 -14.96 -11.18
C ARG A 46 -2.07 -13.61 -11.04
N ILE A 47 -1.67 -13.26 -9.83
CA ILE A 47 -1.07 -11.97 -9.47
C ILE A 47 0.32 -12.14 -8.83
N CYS A 48 0.95 -13.30 -8.98
CA CYS A 48 2.23 -13.59 -8.31
C CYS A 48 3.42 -12.82 -8.90
N GLU A 49 3.39 -12.52 -10.20
CA GLU A 49 4.46 -11.77 -10.87
C GLU A 49 4.44 -10.28 -10.56
N ASN A 50 3.28 -9.74 -10.18
CA ASN A 50 3.12 -8.33 -9.83
C ASN A 50 3.74 -8.07 -8.44
N PRO A 51 4.85 -7.32 -8.28
CA PRO A 51 5.48 -7.14 -6.97
C PRO A 51 4.84 -6.06 -6.11
N ILE A 52 3.85 -5.32 -6.62
CA ILE A 52 3.29 -4.14 -5.93
C ILE A 52 2.26 -4.59 -4.88
N MET A 53 2.60 -4.44 -3.61
CA MET A 53 1.83 -4.96 -2.48
C MET A 53 1.12 -3.83 -1.71
N PRO A 54 -0.19 -3.94 -1.43
CA PRO A 54 -0.90 -2.96 -0.61
C PRO A 54 -0.53 -3.08 0.86
N LEU A 55 -0.26 -1.94 1.51
CA LEU A 55 0.05 -1.88 2.93
C LEU A 55 -0.68 -0.73 3.64
N PRO A 56 -1.47 -1.03 4.69
CA PRO A 56 -2.09 -2.33 4.93
C PRO A 56 -3.11 -2.66 3.83
N MET A 57 -3.48 -3.93 3.70
CA MET A 57 -4.27 -4.41 2.56
C MET A 57 -5.73 -3.90 2.49
N ARG A 58 -6.26 -3.18 3.50
CA ARG A 58 -7.63 -2.57 3.55
C ARG A 58 -8.79 -3.34 2.87
N VAL A 59 -8.76 -4.67 2.90
CA VAL A 59 -9.79 -5.54 2.28
C VAL A 59 -11.17 -5.29 2.86
N ASP A 60 -11.23 -4.82 4.11
CA ASP A 60 -12.45 -4.43 4.81
C ASP A 60 -13.18 -3.28 4.12
N ARG A 61 -12.45 -2.24 3.69
CA ARG A 61 -13.02 -1.06 3.03
C ARG A 61 -13.47 -1.36 1.62
N VAL A 62 -12.63 -2.06 0.85
CA VAL A 62 -12.93 -2.46 -0.52
C VAL A 62 -14.17 -3.35 -0.57
N PHE A 63 -14.23 -4.40 0.27
CA PHE A 63 -15.37 -5.31 0.30
C PHE A 63 -16.66 -4.61 0.75
N ASN A 64 -16.58 -3.74 1.76
CA ASN A 64 -17.73 -3.01 2.25
C ASN A 64 -18.16 -1.86 1.31
N GLY A 65 -17.34 -1.49 0.32
CA GLY A 65 -17.58 -0.33 -0.54
C GLY A 65 -17.49 1.00 0.21
N GLU A 66 -16.57 1.11 1.17
CA GLU A 66 -16.37 2.28 2.04
C GLU A 66 -15.10 3.02 1.65
N ASN A 67 -15.01 4.34 1.87
CA ASN A 67 -13.82 5.11 1.48
C ASN A 67 -12.54 4.66 2.20
N SER A 68 -11.41 4.98 1.58
CA SER A 68 -10.06 4.85 2.14
C SER A 68 -9.23 6.06 1.73
N ILE A 69 -8.03 6.21 2.29
CA ILE A 69 -7.09 7.27 1.87
C ILE A 69 -5.89 6.63 1.18
N ILE A 70 -5.64 7.03 -0.06
CA ILE A 70 -4.41 6.64 -0.76
C ILE A 70 -3.31 7.59 -0.31
N LEU A 71 -2.25 7.05 0.26
CA LEU A 71 -1.01 7.77 0.54
C LEU A 71 -0.31 8.12 -0.77
N ARG A 72 0.13 9.37 -0.89
CA ARG A 72 0.72 9.93 -2.11
C ARG A 72 2.01 10.66 -1.75
N PRO A 73 3.14 10.37 -2.42
CA PRO A 73 4.31 11.24 -2.43
C PRO A 73 3.92 12.67 -2.79
N ASN A 74 4.63 13.64 -2.19
CA ASN A 74 4.41 15.05 -2.51
C ASN A 74 5.02 15.43 -3.86
N ASP A 75 6.13 14.78 -4.18
CA ASP A 75 6.92 15.04 -5.37
C ASP A 75 7.03 13.78 -6.22
N PRO A 76 7.29 13.92 -7.54
CA PRO A 76 7.64 12.78 -8.39
C PRO A 76 8.81 11.98 -7.79
N ILE A 77 8.70 10.66 -7.82
CA ILE A 77 9.77 9.77 -7.36
C ILE A 77 10.74 9.56 -8.51
N VAL A 78 11.92 10.17 -8.39
CA VAL A 78 12.98 10.11 -9.38
C VAL A 78 14.33 9.85 -8.69
N PHE A 79 15.13 8.98 -9.30
CA PHE A 79 16.47 8.67 -8.82
C PHE A 79 17.48 8.61 -9.97
N PRO A 80 18.61 9.35 -9.90
CA PRO A 80 19.66 9.26 -10.91
C PRO A 80 20.41 7.93 -10.80
N ILE A 81 20.31 7.09 -11.83
CA ILE A 81 20.96 5.78 -11.86
C ILE A 81 22.47 5.95 -12.11
N ASN A 82 22.81 6.83 -13.05
CA ASN A 82 24.17 7.29 -13.37
C ASN A 82 24.10 8.71 -13.96
N GLU A 83 25.22 9.22 -14.50
CA GLU A 83 25.29 10.58 -15.06
C GLU A 83 24.37 10.82 -16.27
N SER A 84 23.99 9.76 -16.99
CA SER A 84 23.26 9.86 -18.26
C SER A 84 21.77 9.56 -18.15
N ILE A 85 21.36 8.77 -17.15
CA ILE A 85 19.98 8.29 -17.02
C ILE A 85 19.45 8.34 -15.59
N SER A 86 18.15 8.58 -15.48
CA SER A 86 17.39 8.55 -14.23
C SER A 86 16.21 7.59 -14.34
N ALA A 87 15.88 6.93 -13.23
CA ALA A 87 14.68 6.12 -13.09
C ALA A 87 13.56 6.94 -12.46
N ILE A 88 12.33 6.79 -12.94
CA ILE A 88 11.13 7.49 -12.46
C ILE A 88 10.03 6.48 -12.19
N VAL A 89 9.34 6.60 -11.05
CA VAL A 89 8.11 5.83 -10.81
C VAL A 89 6.93 6.54 -11.46
N ASN A 90 6.28 5.86 -12.41
CA ASN A 90 5.06 6.34 -13.04
C ASN A 90 3.85 5.99 -12.15
N PRO A 91 3.16 6.99 -11.55
CA PRO A 91 2.13 6.76 -10.55
C PRO A 91 0.91 5.98 -11.09
N ILE A 92 0.50 6.22 -12.34
CA ILE A 92 -0.71 5.60 -12.89
C ILE A 92 -0.59 4.08 -13.02
N PRO A 93 0.39 3.50 -13.75
CA PRO A 93 0.57 2.05 -13.81
C PRO A 93 0.94 1.44 -12.46
N PHE A 94 1.71 2.17 -11.62
CA PHE A 94 2.02 1.72 -10.26
C PHE A 94 0.75 1.47 -9.43
N LEU A 95 -0.12 2.49 -9.35
CA LEU A 95 -1.37 2.39 -8.60
C LEU A 95 -2.34 1.39 -9.24
N GLN A 96 -2.42 1.33 -10.57
CA GLN A 96 -3.27 0.39 -11.29
C GLN A 96 -2.95 -1.07 -10.93
N LEU A 97 -1.66 -1.44 -10.88
CA LEU A 97 -1.21 -2.77 -10.47
C LEU A 97 -1.39 -3.01 -8.97
N GLY A 98 -1.17 -2.00 -8.13
CA GLY A 98 -1.49 -2.08 -6.71
C GLY A 98 -2.97 -2.38 -6.47
N PHE A 99 -3.87 -1.70 -7.19
CA PHE A 99 -5.31 -1.93 -7.10
C PHE A 99 -5.72 -3.30 -7.62
N GLU A 100 -5.08 -3.81 -8.66
CA GLU A 100 -5.26 -5.21 -9.07
C GLU A 100 -5.00 -6.16 -7.92
N LYS A 101 -3.83 -6.03 -7.29
CA LYS A 101 -3.46 -6.91 -6.19
C LYS A 101 -4.42 -6.79 -5.01
N LEU A 102 -4.80 -5.56 -4.66
CA LEU A 102 -5.79 -5.26 -3.62
C LEU A 102 -7.16 -5.92 -3.88
N LEU A 103 -7.68 -5.85 -5.10
CA LEU A 103 -8.97 -6.45 -5.45
C LEU A 103 -8.93 -7.98 -5.37
N PHE A 104 -7.85 -8.60 -5.87
CA PHE A 104 -7.66 -10.05 -5.79
C PHE A 104 -7.58 -10.51 -4.33
N TYR A 105 -6.80 -9.84 -3.49
CA TYR A 105 -6.73 -10.19 -2.07
C TYR A 105 -8.05 -9.94 -1.33
N THR A 106 -8.80 -8.91 -1.72
CA THR A 106 -10.13 -8.67 -1.17
C THR A 106 -11.07 -9.83 -1.49
N GLU A 107 -11.09 -10.33 -2.73
CA GLU A 107 -11.89 -11.50 -3.12
C GLU A 107 -11.47 -12.76 -2.36
N ILE A 108 -10.17 -13.03 -2.28
CA ILE A 108 -9.62 -14.18 -1.56
C ILE A 108 -10.09 -14.15 -0.11
N ARG A 109 -9.87 -13.03 0.59
CA ARG A 109 -10.22 -12.88 2.02
C ARG A 109 -11.73 -12.90 2.25
N SER A 110 -12.52 -12.28 1.39
CA SER A 110 -13.99 -12.29 1.54
C SER A 110 -14.56 -13.69 1.32
N PHE A 111 -14.03 -14.44 0.35
CA PHE A 111 -14.45 -15.80 0.09
C PHE A 111 -13.99 -16.78 1.17
N GLU A 112 -12.81 -16.57 1.73
CA GLU A 112 -12.33 -17.37 2.86
C GLU A 112 -13.20 -17.19 4.09
N LYS A 113 -13.48 -15.93 4.45
CA LYS A 113 -14.17 -15.58 5.69
C LYS A 113 -15.68 -15.71 5.62
N PHE A 114 -16.30 -15.35 4.50
CA PHE A 114 -17.75 -15.24 4.38
C PHE A 114 -18.32 -16.14 3.27
N SER A 115 -17.48 -16.80 2.46
CA SER A 115 -17.92 -17.50 1.24
C SER A 115 -18.69 -16.58 0.28
N LEU A 116 -18.34 -15.29 0.27
CA LEU A 116 -18.93 -14.27 -0.59
C LEU A 116 -17.89 -13.72 -1.54
N SER A 117 -18.31 -13.50 -2.78
CA SER A 117 -17.52 -12.78 -3.77
C SER A 117 -17.74 -11.27 -3.70
N LEU A 118 -16.66 -10.57 -4.03
CA LEU A 118 -16.61 -9.14 -4.23
C LEU A 118 -17.56 -8.74 -5.36
N LYS A 119 -18.33 -7.68 -5.13
CA LYS A 119 -19.33 -7.21 -6.10
C LYS A 119 -18.84 -5.97 -6.82
N LYS A 120 -19.06 -5.91 -8.13
CA LYS A 120 -18.73 -4.75 -8.98
C LYS A 120 -19.20 -3.42 -8.40
N ILE A 121 -20.46 -3.37 -7.96
CA ILE A 121 -21.05 -2.15 -7.37
C ILE A 121 -20.34 -1.70 -6.08
N GLY A 122 -19.84 -2.65 -5.28
CA GLY A 122 -19.07 -2.34 -4.07
C GLY A 122 -17.71 -1.74 -4.40
N VAL A 123 -17.02 -2.31 -5.39
CA VAL A 123 -15.73 -1.82 -5.88
C VAL A 123 -15.86 -0.44 -6.51
N GLN A 124 -16.88 -0.22 -7.34
CA GLN A 124 -17.16 1.10 -7.94
C GLN A 124 -17.42 2.16 -6.87
N ARG A 125 -18.27 1.84 -5.88
CA ARG A 125 -18.56 2.76 -4.77
C ARG A 125 -17.31 3.07 -3.94
N TRP A 126 -16.50 2.06 -3.62
CA TRP A 126 -15.22 2.26 -2.93
C TRP A 126 -14.31 3.20 -3.71
N TRP A 127 -14.16 2.97 -5.02
CA TRP A 127 -13.26 3.76 -5.86
C TRP A 127 -13.70 5.22 -5.99
N GLU A 128 -14.98 5.45 -6.30
CA GLU A 128 -15.56 6.80 -6.41
C GLU A 128 -15.42 7.59 -5.11
N ALA A 129 -15.58 6.92 -3.97
CA ALA A 129 -15.44 7.53 -2.66
C ALA A 129 -13.97 7.74 -2.22
N THR A 130 -13.00 7.10 -2.88
CA THR A 130 -11.58 7.10 -2.48
C THR A 130 -10.73 8.00 -3.38
N ARG A 131 -10.96 7.99 -4.70
CA ARG A 131 -10.05 8.61 -5.69
C ARG A 131 -9.85 10.13 -5.55
N TYR A 132 -10.79 10.81 -4.90
CA TYR A 132 -10.79 12.25 -4.67
C TYR A 132 -10.40 12.65 -3.24
N LEU A 133 -10.16 11.68 -2.36
CA LEU A 133 -9.75 11.99 -1.00
C LEU A 133 -8.24 12.20 -0.94
N TYR A 134 -7.85 13.25 -0.24
CA TYR A 134 -6.47 13.52 0.13
C TYR A 134 -6.38 13.58 1.66
N GLY A 135 -5.48 12.80 2.25
CA GLY A 135 -5.17 12.87 3.67
C GLY A 135 -3.78 13.44 3.88
N ASN A 136 -3.66 14.48 4.70
CA ASN A 136 -2.38 15.13 5.00
C ASN A 136 -1.58 14.28 6.00
N LEU A 137 -0.74 13.38 5.47
CA LEU A 137 0.00 12.37 6.22
C LEU A 137 1.51 12.68 6.21
N ALA A 138 1.86 13.94 6.50
CA ALA A 138 3.19 14.55 6.32
C ALA A 138 4.38 13.58 6.45
N GLN A 139 4.61 12.98 7.61
CA GLN A 139 5.76 12.09 7.81
C GLN A 139 5.71 10.80 6.99
N ILE A 140 4.52 10.20 6.84
CA ILE A 140 4.35 8.93 6.13
C ILE A 140 4.47 9.15 4.63
N GLU A 141 4.04 10.29 4.09
CA GLU A 141 4.27 10.63 2.68
C GLU A 141 5.76 10.74 2.38
N GLU A 142 6.55 11.35 3.26
CA GLU A 142 8.02 11.41 3.14
C GLU A 142 8.66 10.03 3.23
N ASP A 143 8.27 9.22 4.22
CA ASP A 143 8.79 7.86 4.39
C ASP A 143 8.40 6.97 3.18
N PHE A 144 7.19 7.14 2.64
CA PHE A 144 6.75 6.43 1.44
C PHE A 144 7.62 6.77 0.23
N SER A 145 7.92 8.05 0.01
CA SER A 145 8.87 8.47 -1.02
C SER A 145 10.25 7.82 -0.81
N ALA A 146 10.72 7.73 0.43
CA ALA A 146 12.00 7.10 0.75
C ALA A 146 11.99 5.60 0.44
N PHE A 147 10.89 4.88 0.71
CA PHE A 147 10.78 3.45 0.39
C PHE A 147 10.84 3.18 -1.13
N LEU A 148 10.18 4.00 -1.95
CA LEU A 148 10.23 3.86 -3.40
C LEU A 148 11.60 4.25 -3.95
N ASN A 149 12.21 5.33 -3.44
CA ASN A 149 13.55 5.73 -3.82
C ASN A 149 14.60 4.68 -3.44
N ALA A 150 14.44 3.99 -2.30
CA ALA A 150 15.32 2.89 -1.92
C ALA A 150 15.31 1.79 -2.99
N TYR A 151 14.14 1.42 -3.51
CA TYR A 151 14.03 0.41 -4.57
C TYR A 151 14.68 0.86 -5.88
N LEU A 152 14.52 2.13 -6.27
CA LEU A 152 15.19 2.67 -7.46
C LEU A 152 16.72 2.71 -7.29
N TYR A 153 17.18 3.14 -6.12
CA TYR A 153 18.59 3.30 -5.80
C TYR A 153 19.35 1.98 -5.75
N THR A 154 18.71 0.90 -5.30
CA THR A 154 19.36 -0.41 -5.15
C THR A 154 19.00 -1.35 -6.29
N ILE A 155 17.78 -1.88 -6.32
CA ILE A 155 17.36 -2.96 -7.23
C ILE A 155 17.39 -2.52 -8.69
N VAL A 156 16.80 -1.37 -9.02
CA VAL A 156 16.75 -0.89 -10.41
C VAL A 156 18.15 -0.53 -10.89
N LYS A 157 18.92 0.19 -10.07
CA LYS A 157 20.30 0.54 -10.40
C LYS A 157 21.16 -0.69 -10.66
N ALA A 158 21.10 -1.69 -9.78
CA ALA A 158 21.85 -2.92 -9.96
C ALA A 158 21.45 -3.64 -11.25
N LYS A 159 20.15 -3.70 -11.57
CA LYS A 159 19.67 -4.28 -12.82
C LYS A 159 20.23 -3.57 -14.06
N ILE A 160 20.23 -2.23 -14.07
CA ILE A 160 20.65 -1.43 -15.22
C ILE A 160 22.17 -1.46 -15.41
N ASN A 161 22.93 -1.51 -14.32
CA ASN A 161 24.38 -1.59 -14.35
C ASN A 161 24.93 -3.04 -14.43
N GLU A 162 24.04 -4.04 -14.53
CA GLU A 162 24.39 -5.47 -14.52
C GLU A 162 25.19 -5.89 -13.25
N GLU A 163 24.85 -5.30 -12.10
CA GLU A 163 25.43 -5.60 -10.79
C GLU A 163 24.67 -6.74 -10.06
N ASP A 164 25.16 -7.14 -8.89
CA ASP A 164 24.55 -8.19 -8.07
C ASP A 164 23.18 -7.79 -7.52
N ILE A 165 22.12 -8.38 -8.08
CA ILE A 165 20.74 -8.16 -7.66
C ILE A 165 20.48 -8.68 -6.24
N ILE A 166 21.14 -9.75 -5.81
CA ILE A 166 20.92 -10.32 -4.47
C ILE A 166 21.50 -9.39 -3.41
N GLY A 167 22.74 -8.93 -3.60
CA GLY A 167 23.35 -7.89 -2.76
C GLY A 167 22.49 -6.62 -2.71
N ALA A 168 22.03 -6.14 -3.87
CA ALA A 168 21.14 -4.98 -3.93
C ALA A 168 19.79 -5.19 -3.21
N ALA A 169 19.29 -6.43 -3.14
CA ALA A 169 18.08 -6.77 -2.40
C ALA A 169 18.29 -6.75 -0.90
N VAL A 170 19.46 -7.18 -0.42
CA VAL A 170 19.86 -7.00 0.99
C VAL A 170 19.91 -5.51 1.32
N ASP A 171 20.58 -4.70 0.49
CA ASP A 171 20.68 -3.25 0.70
C ASP A 171 19.30 -2.57 0.70
N TYR A 172 18.41 -2.95 -0.22
CA TYR A 172 17.03 -2.48 -0.25
C TYR A 172 16.33 -2.74 1.09
N CYS A 173 16.35 -3.99 1.54
CA CYS A 173 15.71 -4.41 2.78
C CYS A 173 16.32 -3.71 3.99
N ASP A 174 17.64 -3.54 4.06
CA ASP A 174 18.31 -2.86 5.17
C ASP A 174 17.93 -1.38 5.26
N ILE A 175 17.84 -0.67 4.12
CA ILE A 175 17.40 0.73 4.09
C ILE A 175 15.96 0.85 4.62
N VAL A 176 15.03 0.04 4.11
CA VAL A 176 13.62 0.10 4.53
C VAL A 176 13.48 -0.29 6.01
N ASN A 177 14.13 -1.37 6.44
CA ASN A 177 14.14 -1.81 7.83
C ASN A 177 14.69 -0.74 8.76
N LYS A 178 15.77 -0.06 8.38
CA LYS A 178 16.36 1.03 9.16
C LYS A 178 15.36 2.17 9.35
N ILE A 179 14.69 2.61 8.29
CA ILE A 179 13.67 3.67 8.37
C ILE A 179 12.56 3.25 9.34
N CYS A 180 11.97 2.06 9.15
CA CYS A 180 10.91 1.55 10.04
C CYS A 180 11.38 1.46 11.50
N LYS A 181 12.55 0.86 11.73
CA LYS A 181 13.14 0.70 13.07
C LYS A 181 13.38 2.05 13.75
N GLU A 182 13.90 3.04 13.04
CA GLU A 182 14.09 4.38 13.58
C GLU A 182 12.77 5.03 13.99
N ARG A 183 11.70 4.89 13.19
CA ARG A 183 10.37 5.41 13.52
C ARG A 183 9.80 4.73 14.76
N LEU A 184 9.89 3.41 14.84
CA LEU A 184 9.43 2.62 15.97
C LEU A 184 10.21 2.96 17.25
N LEU A 185 11.53 3.11 17.17
CA LEU A 185 12.38 3.46 18.31
C LEU A 185 12.13 4.89 18.82
N ARG A 186 11.93 5.86 17.91
CA ARG A 186 11.58 7.24 18.30
C ARG A 186 10.18 7.30 18.91
N ASN A 187 9.29 6.37 18.55
CA ASN A 187 7.90 6.32 18.99
C ASN A 187 7.17 7.67 18.82
N THR A 188 7.48 8.38 17.74
CA THR A 188 6.85 9.66 17.40
C THR A 188 6.66 9.79 15.90
N ILE A 189 5.58 10.43 15.50
CA ILE A 189 5.27 10.77 14.12
C ILE A 189 4.84 12.23 14.02
N LEU A 190 5.34 12.92 12.99
CA LEU A 190 4.95 14.29 12.69
C LEU A 190 3.61 14.28 11.96
N VAL A 191 2.64 15.00 12.53
CA VAL A 191 1.34 15.26 11.92
C VAL A 191 1.15 16.74 11.67
N ARG A 192 0.32 17.06 10.67
CA ARG A 192 -0.06 18.43 10.33
C ARG A 192 -1.58 18.55 10.33
N ILE A 193 -2.11 19.43 11.18
CA ILE A 193 -3.55 19.72 11.31
C ILE A 193 -3.72 21.24 11.38
N ASN A 194 -4.56 21.83 10.52
CA ASN A 194 -4.79 23.27 10.44
C ASN A 194 -3.48 24.08 10.34
N ASN A 195 -2.52 23.60 9.53
CA ASN A 195 -1.16 24.13 9.40
C ASN A 195 -0.28 24.08 10.67
N ASN A 196 -0.78 23.55 11.78
CA ASN A 196 0.02 23.30 12.97
C ASN A 196 0.69 21.93 12.83
N GLN A 197 1.99 21.89 13.09
CA GLN A 197 2.76 20.66 13.12
C GLN A 197 2.97 20.21 14.56
N GLU A 198 2.70 18.94 14.84
CA GLU A 198 2.97 18.35 16.15
C GLU A 198 3.55 16.94 16.02
N ASN A 199 4.38 16.55 16.99
CA ASN A 199 4.86 15.18 17.12
C ASN A 199 3.95 14.42 18.08
N VAL A 200 3.27 13.39 17.60
CA VAL A 200 2.41 12.49 18.39
C VAL A 200 3.05 11.13 18.55
N LYS A 201 2.66 10.39 19.59
CA LYS A 201 3.19 9.04 19.82
C LYS A 201 2.60 8.02 18.84
N LEU A 202 3.41 7.04 18.44
CA LEU A 202 2.95 5.88 17.65
C LEU A 202 2.21 4.86 18.53
N PHE A 203 2.70 4.67 19.77
CA PHE A 203 2.12 3.78 20.76
C PHE A 203 2.38 4.26 22.20
N LYS A 204 1.56 3.76 23.13
CA LYS A 204 1.76 3.92 24.57
C LYS A 204 2.24 2.62 25.20
N GLU A 205 3.19 2.74 26.12
CA GLU A 205 3.61 1.66 26.99
C GLU A 205 2.71 1.59 28.22
N LYS A 206 2.19 0.40 28.52
CA LYS A 206 1.40 0.13 29.72
C LYS A 206 1.97 -1.07 30.46
N THR A 207 2.34 -0.89 31.72
CA THR A 207 2.79 -2.01 32.56
C THR A 207 1.57 -2.70 33.17
N THR A 208 1.28 -3.92 32.73
CA THR A 208 0.18 -4.74 33.22
C THR A 208 0.71 -5.81 34.19
N LYS A 209 -0.01 -6.05 35.30
CA LYS A 209 0.31 -7.10 36.27
C LYS A 209 -0.43 -8.38 35.89
N TYR A 210 0.32 -9.44 35.61
CA TYR A 210 -0.20 -10.77 35.31
C TYR A 210 0.08 -11.73 36.46
N ARG A 211 -0.82 -12.70 36.69
CA ARG A 211 -0.61 -13.78 37.68
C ARG A 211 -0.25 -15.07 36.93
N ASN A 212 1.00 -15.50 37.02
CA ASN A 212 1.45 -16.78 36.45
C ASN A 212 1.85 -17.73 37.57
N ARG A 213 1.17 -18.88 37.68
CA ARG A 213 1.43 -19.94 38.68
C ARG A 213 1.77 -19.39 40.07
N LEU A 214 0.86 -18.58 40.62
CA LEU A 214 0.93 -17.92 41.94
C LEU A 214 1.92 -16.75 42.09
N LYS A 215 2.75 -16.42 41.10
CA LYS A 215 3.62 -15.23 41.10
C LYS A 215 3.03 -14.10 40.26
N THR A 216 3.07 -12.87 40.78
CA THR A 216 2.72 -11.67 40.01
C THR A 216 3.93 -11.24 39.18
N VAL A 217 3.80 -11.28 37.85
CA VAL A 217 4.79 -10.81 36.91
C VAL A 217 4.30 -9.49 36.31
N ARG A 218 5.18 -8.49 36.20
CA ARG A 218 4.89 -7.26 35.46
C ARG A 218 5.32 -7.46 34.01
N LYS A 219 4.44 -7.20 33.07
CA LYS A 219 4.73 -7.21 31.63
C LYS A 219 4.41 -5.85 31.05
N THR A 220 5.32 -5.30 30.25
CA THR A 220 5.06 -4.10 29.46
C THR A 220 4.32 -4.48 28.19
N GLU A 221 3.26 -3.76 27.90
CA GLU A 221 2.43 -3.91 26.71
C GLU A 221 2.46 -2.63 25.90
N TYR A 222 2.55 -2.76 24.59
CA TYR A 222 2.55 -1.64 23.66
C TYR A 222 1.16 -1.54 23.02
N HIS A 223 0.51 -0.39 23.19
CA HIS A 223 -0.82 -0.13 22.66
C HIS A 223 -0.72 0.90 21.53
N PRO A 224 -1.14 0.58 20.30
CA PRO A 224 -1.14 1.52 19.19
C PRO A 224 -1.98 2.77 19.52
N GLU A 225 -1.47 3.94 19.16
CA GLU A 225 -2.20 5.20 19.31
C GLU A 225 -3.03 5.52 18.07
N LEU A 226 -4.20 6.14 18.30
CA LEU A 226 -5.01 6.73 17.25
C LEU A 226 -4.57 8.17 17.05
N VAL A 227 -4.20 8.49 15.83
CA VAL A 227 -3.70 9.79 15.44
C VAL A 227 -4.69 10.50 14.54
N ASP A 228 -4.93 11.77 14.79
CA ASP A 228 -5.80 12.62 13.98
C ASP A 228 -5.09 13.08 12.69
N ILE A 229 -5.82 13.12 11.58
CA ILE A 229 -5.38 13.63 10.28
C ILE A 229 -6.47 14.45 9.63
N GLU A 230 -6.05 15.44 8.85
CA GLU A 230 -6.94 16.17 7.97
C GLU A 230 -7.18 15.40 6.68
N VAL A 231 -8.46 15.25 6.35
CA VAL A 231 -8.92 14.65 5.11
C VAL A 231 -9.73 15.67 4.33
N PHE A 232 -9.31 15.90 3.09
CA PHE A 232 -9.93 16.82 2.15
C PHE A 232 -10.66 16.02 1.08
N ASN A 233 -11.85 16.46 0.71
CA ASN A 233 -12.57 15.94 -0.46
C ASN A 233 -12.37 16.88 -1.65
N LEU A 234 -11.73 16.38 -2.69
CA LEU A 234 -11.35 17.16 -3.87
C LEU A 234 -12.23 16.84 -5.09
N SER A 235 -13.42 16.27 -4.88
CA SER A 235 -14.31 15.89 -5.97
C SER A 235 -14.81 17.07 -6.80
N GLU A 236 -14.97 18.25 -6.19
CA GLU A 236 -15.52 19.44 -6.85
C GLU A 236 -14.46 20.23 -7.63
N ASN A 237 -13.31 20.50 -7.00
CA ASN A 237 -12.28 21.38 -7.58
C ASN A 237 -11.07 20.62 -8.16
N GLY A 238 -11.02 19.29 -8.00
CA GLY A 238 -9.89 18.47 -8.44
C GLY A 238 -8.62 18.64 -7.61
N PHE A 239 -7.57 17.94 -8.02
CA PHE A 239 -6.23 18.15 -7.47
C PHE A 239 -5.57 19.31 -8.23
N SER A 240 -4.97 20.27 -7.52
CA SER A 240 -4.21 21.35 -8.17
C SER A 240 -2.87 20.82 -8.67
N HIS A 241 -2.46 21.28 -9.86
CA HIS A 241 -1.21 20.91 -10.51
C HIS A 241 0.01 21.71 -10.04
N GLU A 242 -0.17 22.64 -9.09
CA GLU A 242 0.89 23.57 -8.68
C GLU A 242 1.59 23.11 -7.40
N GLY A 243 2.91 23.27 -7.35
CA GLY A 243 3.80 22.90 -6.23
C GLY A 243 3.53 23.61 -4.88
N ILE A 244 2.42 24.34 -4.78
CA ILE A 244 1.93 25.02 -3.56
C ILE A 244 0.65 24.31 -3.05
N PHE A 245 0.39 23.07 -3.49
CA PHE A 245 -0.84 22.33 -3.17
C PHE A 245 -1.14 22.29 -1.66
N LYS A 246 -0.15 22.03 -0.80
CA LYS A 246 -0.35 21.95 0.66
C LYS A 246 -0.67 23.28 1.33
N ASP A 247 -0.06 24.38 0.87
CA ASP A 247 -0.30 25.70 1.47
C ASP A 247 -1.61 26.33 0.97
N THR A 248 -2.11 25.86 -0.17
CA THR A 248 -3.36 26.32 -0.78
C THR A 248 -4.56 25.46 -0.37
N ILE A 249 -4.38 24.14 -0.17
CA ILE A 249 -5.50 23.23 0.14
C ILE A 249 -6.20 23.59 1.44
N GLY A 250 -5.45 23.92 2.50
CA GLY A 250 -6.02 24.29 3.79
C GLY A 250 -6.80 25.61 3.77
N LYS A 251 -6.55 26.49 2.78
CA LYS A 251 -7.27 27.77 2.61
C LYS A 251 -8.53 27.62 1.76
N ASN A 252 -8.49 26.72 0.79
CA ASN A 252 -9.51 26.63 -0.26
C ASN A 252 -10.51 25.49 -0.05
N PHE A 253 -10.22 24.53 0.85
CA PHE A 253 -11.02 23.33 1.02
C PHE A 253 -11.39 23.08 2.47
N LYS A 254 -12.62 22.62 2.67
CA LYS A 254 -13.07 22.14 3.98
C LYS A 254 -12.44 20.77 4.26
N SER A 255 -11.74 20.67 5.38
CA SER A 255 -11.23 19.40 5.89
C SER A 255 -12.19 18.75 6.89
N ASN A 256 -12.11 17.43 7.00
CA ASN A 256 -12.64 16.66 8.12
C ASN A 256 -11.47 16.03 8.87
N VAL A 257 -11.53 16.01 10.20
CA VAL A 257 -10.53 15.32 11.01
C VAL A 257 -10.98 13.87 11.23
N LEU A 258 -10.15 12.93 10.79
CA LEU A 258 -10.34 11.49 10.98
C LEU A 258 -9.13 10.89 11.67
N LYS A 259 -9.28 9.67 12.19
CA LYS A 259 -8.25 8.95 12.94
C LYS A 259 -7.61 7.87 12.10
N TYR A 260 -6.37 7.51 12.40
CA TYR A 260 -5.73 6.30 11.87
C TYR A 260 -4.68 5.77 12.86
N ILE A 261 -4.15 4.58 12.59
CA ILE A 261 -3.11 3.95 13.40
C ILE A 261 -1.82 3.91 12.58
N PRO A 262 -0.88 4.85 12.78
CA PRO A 262 0.36 4.91 12.00
C PRO A 262 1.29 3.72 12.25
N LEU A 263 1.25 3.16 13.47
CA LEU A 263 2.08 2.02 13.84
C LEU A 263 1.95 0.85 12.85
N LEU A 264 0.74 0.59 12.34
CA LEU A 264 0.48 -0.52 11.43
C LEU A 264 1.33 -0.46 10.16
N PHE A 265 1.67 0.74 9.67
CA PHE A 265 2.51 0.84 8.47
C PHE A 265 3.94 0.36 8.72
N TYR A 266 4.53 0.82 9.81
CA TYR A 266 5.93 0.52 10.11
C TYR A 266 6.12 -0.89 10.65
N ASP A 267 5.19 -1.37 11.47
CA ASP A 267 5.21 -2.72 12.04
C ASP A 267 5.02 -3.76 10.93
N ASP A 268 3.94 -3.64 10.13
CA ASP A 268 3.66 -4.58 9.04
C ASP A 268 4.78 -4.55 7.98
N LEU A 269 5.27 -3.36 7.59
CA LEU A 269 6.36 -3.27 6.60
C LEU A 269 7.66 -3.87 7.15
N GLN A 270 8.01 -3.57 8.40
CA GLN A 270 9.22 -4.13 9.00
C GLN A 270 9.14 -5.65 9.07
N GLU A 271 8.00 -6.23 9.44
CA GLU A 271 7.82 -7.68 9.45
C GLU A 271 8.04 -8.28 8.06
N CYS A 272 7.43 -7.70 7.02
CA CYS A 272 7.64 -8.13 5.63
C CYS A 272 9.11 -8.06 5.23
N ILE A 273 9.80 -6.96 5.54
CA ILE A 273 11.21 -6.76 5.15
C ILE A 273 12.15 -7.71 5.91
N LEU A 274 11.91 -7.96 7.20
CA LEU A 274 12.68 -8.94 7.98
C LEU A 274 12.45 -10.37 7.46
N GLN A 275 11.23 -10.69 7.04
CA GLN A 275 10.93 -11.96 6.39
C GLN A 275 11.68 -12.08 5.06
N ASN A 276 11.74 -11.01 4.26
CA ASN A 276 12.48 -10.99 3.01
C ASN A 276 13.99 -11.21 3.22
N LEU A 277 14.60 -10.54 4.20
CA LEU A 277 16.01 -10.79 4.57
C LEU A 277 16.25 -12.27 4.89
N LYS A 278 15.37 -12.86 5.70
CA LYS A 278 15.47 -14.29 6.02
C LYS A 278 15.35 -15.19 4.79
N LEU A 279 14.47 -14.86 3.84
CA LEU A 279 14.31 -15.62 2.59
C LEU A 279 15.55 -15.52 1.68
N ILE A 280 16.22 -14.36 1.67
CA ILE A 280 17.50 -14.19 1.00
C ILE A 280 18.57 -15.07 1.66
N GLU A 281 18.68 -15.02 2.99
CA GLU A 281 19.65 -15.83 3.75
C GLU A 281 19.48 -17.34 3.53
N THR A 282 18.23 -17.81 3.48
CA THR A 282 17.95 -19.25 3.27
C THR A 282 17.98 -19.66 1.80
N ASN A 283 18.05 -18.71 0.86
CA ASN A 283 17.96 -18.94 -0.58
C ASN A 283 16.75 -19.80 -0.98
N GLU A 284 15.64 -19.64 -0.25
CA GLU A 284 14.41 -20.42 -0.46
C GLU A 284 13.63 -19.99 -1.70
N LEU A 285 13.78 -18.72 -2.08
CA LEU A 285 13.09 -18.10 -3.20
C LEU A 285 14.06 -17.25 -4.02
N GLU A 286 13.79 -17.17 -5.32
CA GLU A 286 14.50 -16.27 -6.22
C GLU A 286 13.98 -14.83 -6.05
N VAL A 287 14.91 -13.89 -5.90
CA VAL A 287 14.61 -12.45 -5.85
C VAL A 287 14.06 -12.01 -7.21
N GLN A 288 12.95 -11.29 -7.22
CA GLN A 288 12.34 -10.80 -8.45
C GLN A 288 13.18 -9.67 -9.07
N SER A 289 13.57 -9.86 -10.33
CA SER A 289 14.12 -8.79 -11.16
C SER A 289 13.10 -7.66 -11.33
N PRO A 290 13.53 -6.37 -11.38
CA PRO A 290 12.63 -5.25 -11.67
C PRO A 290 12.13 -5.24 -13.13
N SER A 291 12.52 -6.21 -13.96
CA SER A 291 12.08 -6.37 -15.35
C SER A 291 10.57 -6.25 -15.52
N TYR A 292 9.78 -6.91 -14.67
CA TYR A 292 8.31 -6.82 -14.74
C TYR A 292 7.82 -5.36 -14.62
N LEU A 293 8.43 -4.57 -13.74
CA LEU A 293 8.06 -3.17 -13.52
C LEU A 293 8.50 -2.26 -14.68
N LEU A 294 9.65 -2.55 -15.29
CA LEU A 294 10.12 -1.88 -16.50
C LEU A 294 9.19 -2.19 -17.69
N ASP A 295 8.87 -3.47 -17.92
CA ASP A 295 8.01 -3.92 -19.02
C ASP A 295 6.58 -3.36 -18.92
N LYS A 296 6.09 -3.16 -17.69
CA LYS A 296 4.78 -2.56 -17.43
C LYS A 296 4.78 -1.04 -17.39
N ASN A 297 5.91 -0.39 -17.71
CA ASN A 297 6.07 1.07 -17.64
C ASN A 297 5.77 1.66 -16.27
N VAL A 298 5.91 0.86 -15.21
CA VAL A 298 5.81 1.32 -13.82
C VAL A 298 7.04 2.12 -13.46
N ILE A 299 8.21 1.62 -13.86
CA ILE A 299 9.49 2.30 -13.73
C ILE A 299 9.93 2.68 -15.14
N LEU A 300 10.19 3.96 -15.35
CA LEU A 300 10.65 4.52 -16.62
C LEU A 300 12.12 4.88 -16.49
N ILE A 301 12.91 4.54 -17.51
CA ILE A 301 14.29 5.00 -17.63
C ILE A 301 14.31 6.12 -18.66
N GLN A 302 14.74 7.31 -18.26
CA GLN A 302 14.83 8.48 -19.11
C GLN A 302 16.22 9.08 -19.03
N LYS A 303 16.66 9.76 -20.08
CA LYS A 303 17.92 10.49 -20.04
C LYS A 303 17.82 11.65 -19.06
N SER A 304 18.84 11.83 -18.24
CA SER A 304 18.84 12.88 -17.22
C SER A 304 18.77 14.29 -17.83
N GLU A 305 19.31 14.49 -19.05
CA GLU A 305 19.25 15.75 -19.79
C GLU A 305 17.82 16.16 -20.21
N ASP A 306 16.91 15.19 -20.39
CA ASP A 306 15.54 15.43 -20.84
C ASP A 306 14.59 15.78 -19.67
N LEU A 307 15.05 15.64 -18.42
CA LEU A 307 14.24 15.81 -17.22
C LEU A 307 14.16 17.26 -16.75
N SER A 308 13.38 18.07 -17.48
CA SER A 308 12.95 19.36 -16.97
C SER A 308 11.89 19.20 -15.86
N GLU A 309 11.76 20.21 -14.99
CA GLU A 309 10.72 20.26 -13.95
C GLU A 309 9.31 20.05 -14.54
N LYS A 310 9.05 20.61 -15.72
CA LYS A 310 7.79 20.45 -16.44
C LYS A 310 7.53 19.00 -16.89
N GLU A 311 8.57 18.27 -17.27
CA GLU A 311 8.46 16.84 -17.62
C GLU A 311 8.23 15.99 -16.37
N LEU A 312 8.94 16.26 -15.28
CA LEU A 312 8.74 15.57 -14.00
C LEU A 312 7.33 15.77 -13.44
N ASN A 313 6.74 16.95 -13.62
CA ASN A 313 5.37 17.24 -13.17
C ASN A 313 4.30 16.33 -13.82
N LYS A 314 4.59 15.70 -14.97
CA LYS A 314 3.70 14.67 -15.56
C LYS A 314 3.57 13.43 -14.67
N TYR A 315 4.57 13.17 -13.83
CA TYR A 315 4.62 12.05 -12.90
C TYR A 315 4.24 12.46 -11.47
N SER A 316 3.53 13.58 -11.31
CA SER A 316 2.99 13.99 -10.03
C SER A 316 1.93 13.00 -9.51
N TRP A 317 2.07 12.64 -8.24
CA TRP A 317 1.12 11.79 -7.51
C TRP A 317 -0.11 12.56 -7.03
N LEU A 318 -0.03 13.90 -7.07
CA LEU A 318 -1.13 14.82 -6.79
C LEU A 318 -1.94 15.10 -8.06
N SER A 319 -2.02 14.15 -8.98
CA SER A 319 -2.86 14.21 -10.17
C SER A 319 -4.26 13.62 -9.91
N ASN A 320 -5.20 13.93 -10.81
CA ASN A 320 -6.47 13.21 -10.83
C ASN A 320 -6.20 11.74 -11.22
N LEU A 321 -6.72 10.79 -10.44
CA LEU A 321 -6.53 9.37 -10.73
C LEU A 321 -7.55 8.86 -11.76
N SER A 322 -8.00 9.70 -12.69
CA SER A 322 -9.05 9.35 -13.66
C SER A 322 -8.61 8.31 -14.69
N GLU A 323 -7.30 8.22 -14.95
CA GLU A 323 -6.73 7.23 -15.87
C GLU A 323 -6.77 5.80 -15.31
N ILE A 324 -6.93 5.65 -13.99
CA ILE A 324 -7.03 4.34 -13.34
C ILE A 324 -8.39 3.71 -13.66
N ASN A 325 -8.35 2.56 -14.32
CA ASN A 325 -9.54 1.85 -14.76
C ASN A 325 -9.86 0.66 -13.85
N ILE A 326 -10.53 0.96 -12.73
CA ILE A 326 -10.95 -0.07 -11.76
C ILE A 326 -11.93 -1.09 -12.36
N GLY A 327 -12.67 -0.69 -13.39
CA GLY A 327 -13.62 -1.55 -14.09
C GLY A 327 -12.92 -2.67 -14.83
N THR A 328 -11.85 -2.36 -15.56
CA THR A 328 -11.00 -3.35 -16.23
C THR A 328 -10.37 -4.31 -15.22
N THR A 329 -9.84 -3.79 -14.11
CA THR A 329 -9.27 -4.62 -13.04
C THR A 329 -10.28 -5.62 -12.46
N TYR A 330 -11.51 -5.16 -12.20
CA TYR A 330 -12.57 -6.02 -11.70
C TYR A 330 -13.01 -7.08 -12.73
N ASN A 331 -13.05 -6.73 -14.02
CA ASN A 331 -13.36 -7.68 -15.07
C ASN A 331 -12.30 -8.78 -15.15
N PHE A 332 -11.00 -8.42 -15.07
CA PHE A 332 -9.90 -9.38 -15.05
C PHE A 332 -9.98 -10.36 -13.85
N LEU A 333 -10.34 -9.86 -12.66
CA LEU A 333 -10.64 -10.70 -11.51
C LEU A 333 -11.81 -11.67 -11.80
N THR A 334 -12.90 -11.16 -12.35
CA THR A 334 -14.10 -11.95 -12.66
C THR A 334 -13.80 -13.05 -13.69
N GLU A 335 -13.03 -12.73 -14.73
CA GLU A 335 -12.57 -13.68 -15.74
C GLU A 335 -11.70 -14.77 -15.11
N SER A 336 -10.77 -14.41 -14.23
CA SER A 336 -9.95 -15.37 -13.50
C SER A 336 -10.79 -16.33 -12.64
N ILE A 337 -11.83 -15.83 -11.97
CA ILE A 337 -12.79 -16.66 -11.22
C ILE A 337 -13.53 -17.63 -12.14
N ASN A 338 -14.04 -17.15 -13.28
CA ASN A 338 -14.77 -17.98 -14.24
C ASN A 338 -13.88 -19.07 -14.86
N LEU A 339 -12.63 -18.72 -15.17
CA LEU A 339 -11.63 -19.68 -15.68
C LEU A 339 -11.34 -20.79 -14.68
N PHE A 340 -11.25 -20.48 -13.39
CA PHE A 340 -11.11 -21.49 -12.34
C PHE A 340 -12.27 -22.49 -12.34
N TYR A 341 -13.52 -22.01 -12.36
CA TYR A 341 -14.68 -22.90 -12.35
C TYR A 341 -14.77 -23.75 -13.63
N LYS A 342 -14.45 -23.18 -14.79
CA LYS A 342 -14.41 -23.91 -16.05
C LYS A 342 -13.35 -25.03 -16.06
N ARG A 343 -12.18 -24.80 -15.47
CA ARG A 343 -11.13 -25.83 -15.31
C ARG A 343 -11.60 -26.98 -14.42
N LYS A 344 -12.26 -26.63 -13.31
CA LYS A 344 -12.83 -27.62 -12.37
C LYS A 344 -13.91 -28.50 -13.03
N GLU A 345 -14.78 -27.92 -13.83
CA GLU A 345 -15.82 -28.66 -14.57
C GLU A 345 -15.24 -29.59 -15.64
N THR A 346 -14.13 -29.21 -16.27
CA THR A 346 -13.49 -29.98 -17.34
C THR A 346 -12.48 -31.03 -16.85
N GLY A 347 -12.29 -31.16 -15.53
CA GLY A 347 -11.33 -32.11 -14.93
C GLY A 347 -9.86 -31.83 -15.28
N LYS A 348 -9.56 -30.66 -15.85
CA LYS A 348 -8.21 -30.21 -16.13
C LYS A 348 -7.70 -29.45 -14.90
N ASN A 349 -6.99 -30.16 -14.02
CA ASN A 349 -6.23 -29.55 -12.93
C ASN A 349 -5.11 -28.68 -13.50
#